data_AF-A0A653C7L5-F1
#
_entry.id   AF-A0A653C7L5-F1
#
_cell.length_a   1.000
_cell.length_b   1.000
_cell.length_c   1.000
_cell.angle_alpha   90.00
_cell.angle_beta   90.00
_cell.angle_gamma   90.00
#
_symmetry.space_group_name_H-M   'P 1'
#
loop_
_entity.id
_entity.type
_entity.pdbx_description
1 polymer ?
#
loop_
_entity_poly.entity_id
_entity_poly.type
_entity_poly.pdbx_seq_one_letter_code
_entity_poly.pdbx_strand_id
1 'polypeptide(L)'
;MKFSKLSANFLIERNLKDEKYITVYDQYTPNYARQVVTGKFYSKYELKGDEADQAILDKLQWVKDFGPREKLDWPETSNQWYGWYLEPLVPLDKSNKKLYFPQPCSEMTKHGLQLLKEKTKKKQ
;
A
#
# COMPACT_ATOMS: atom_id res chain seq x y z
N MET A 1 12.73 27.87 33.64
CA MET A 1 11.39 27.26 33.69
C MET A 1 11.52 25.84 34.24
N LYS A 2 10.82 25.52 35.33
CA LYS A 2 10.79 24.15 35.88
C LYS A 2 9.65 23.39 35.19
N PHE A 3 9.96 22.42 34.34
CA PHE A 3 8.94 21.53 33.79
C PHE A 3 8.37 20.68 34.92
N SER A 4 7.07 20.79 35.15
CA SER A 4 6.34 19.94 36.09
C SER A 4 6.43 18.48 35.66
N LYS A 5 6.43 17.55 36.64
CA LYS A 5 6.37 16.11 36.38
C LYS A 5 5.07 15.78 35.65
N LEU A 6 5.10 15.67 34.33
CA LEU A 6 4.02 15.07 33.55
C LEU A 6 3.83 13.63 34.04
N SER A 7 2.57 13.22 34.24
CA SER A 7 2.27 11.86 34.68
C SER A 7 2.70 10.85 33.61
N ALA A 8 3.22 9.69 34.04
CA ALA A 8 3.67 8.64 33.12
C ALA A 8 2.56 8.22 32.14
N ASN A 9 1.31 8.19 32.61
CA ASN A 9 0.14 7.84 31.81
C ASN A 9 -0.10 8.81 30.66
N PHE A 10 0.12 10.12 30.89
CA PHE A 10 -0.01 11.12 29.85
C PHE A 10 1.03 10.93 28.74
N LEU A 11 2.27 10.59 29.11
CA LEU A 11 3.34 10.34 28.14
C LEU A 11 3.04 9.09 27.30
N ILE A 12 2.52 8.03 27.94
CA ILE A 12 2.11 6.80 27.26
C ILE A 12 0.96 7.09 26.29
N GLU A 13 -0.08 7.80 26.72
CA GLU A 13 -1.23 8.14 25.87
C GLU A 13 -0.81 9.01 24.67
N ARG A 14 0.09 9.98 24.89
CA ARG A 14 0.65 10.79 23.80
C ARG A 14 1.38 9.92 22.79
N ASN A 15 2.23 9.01 23.26
CA ASN A 15 3.01 8.15 22.38
C ASN A 15 2.11 7.21 21.55
N LEU A 16 1.07 6.64 22.17
CA LEU A 16 0.07 5.83 21.48
C LEU A 16 -0.70 6.62 20.41
N LYS A 17 -0.97 7.90 20.65
CA LYS A 17 -1.60 8.79 19.65
C LYS A 17 -0.65 9.13 18.52
N ASP A 18 0.61 9.44 18.83
CA ASP A 18 1.66 9.74 17.84
C ASP A 18 1.96 8.53 16.94
N GLU A 19 1.92 7.31 17.48
CA GLU A 19 2.07 6.06 16.69
C GLU A 19 0.84 5.78 15.81
N LYS A 20 -0.36 6.05 16.33
CA LYS A 20 -1.63 5.72 15.64
C LYS A 20 -2.00 6.74 14.57
N TYR A 21 -1.64 8.01 14.75
CA TYR A 21 -2.02 9.10 13.87
C TYR A 21 -0.78 9.82 13.35
N ILE A 22 -0.68 9.96 12.03
CA ILE A 22 0.39 10.77 11.43
C ILE A 22 0.02 12.25 11.60
N THR A 23 0.69 12.93 12.52
CA THR A 23 0.52 14.37 12.73
C THR A 23 1.25 15.14 11.64
N VAL A 24 0.53 15.92 10.85
CA VAL A 24 1.12 16.84 9.87
C VAL A 24 1.58 18.09 10.63
N TYR A 25 2.89 18.29 10.73
CA TYR A 25 3.45 19.50 11.33
C TYR A 25 3.54 20.62 10.28
N ASP A 26 2.92 21.77 10.55
CA ASP A 26 3.02 22.96 9.68
C ASP A 26 4.44 23.55 9.65
N GLN A 27 5.24 23.33 10.69
CA GLN A 27 6.60 23.82 10.80
C GLN A 27 7.60 22.66 10.84
N TYR A 28 8.35 22.51 9.74
CA TYR A 28 9.43 21.54 9.66
C TYR A 28 10.62 22.02 10.50
N THR A 29 10.95 21.26 11.55
CA THR A 29 12.20 21.46 12.31
C THR A 29 13.19 20.37 11.87
N PRO A 30 14.33 20.73 11.24
CA PRO A 30 15.33 19.75 10.86
C PRO A 30 15.91 19.06 12.11
N ASN A 31 15.87 17.73 12.14
CA ASN A 31 16.48 16.95 13.20
C ASN A 31 17.99 16.83 12.94
N TYR A 32 18.78 17.71 13.56
CA TYR A 32 20.24 17.76 13.41
C TYR A 32 20.99 16.57 14.01
N ALA A 33 20.34 15.77 14.87
CA ALA A 33 20.93 14.55 15.42
C ALA A 33 20.75 13.32 14.52
N ARG A 34 19.90 13.43 13.49
CA ARG A 34 19.66 12.35 12.53
C ARG A 34 20.73 12.39 11.45
N GLN A 35 21.34 11.24 11.17
CA GLN A 35 22.27 11.10 10.06
C GLN A 35 21.57 11.49 8.76
N VAL A 36 22.16 12.45 8.04
CA VAL A 36 21.61 12.92 6.77
C VAL A 36 21.77 11.79 5.75
N VAL A 37 20.64 11.29 5.26
CA VAL A 37 20.59 10.16 4.33
C VAL A 37 21.36 10.50 3.04
N THR A 38 21.36 11.77 2.64
CA THR A 38 22.12 12.31 1.49
C THR A 38 22.70 13.68 1.85
N GLY A 39 23.83 14.06 1.24
CA GLY A 39 24.41 15.41 1.40
C GLY A 39 23.51 16.53 0.87
N LYS A 40 22.57 16.19 -0.03
CA LYS A 40 21.56 17.10 -0.60
C LYS A 40 20.17 16.47 -0.53
N PHE A 41 19.16 17.24 -0.12
CA PHE A 41 17.77 16.80 0.11
C PHE A 41 17.12 15.99 -1.04
N TYR A 42 17.58 16.14 -2.29
CA TYR A 42 17.01 15.46 -3.47
C TYR A 42 18.00 14.61 -4.28
N SER A 43 19.24 14.45 -3.83
CA SER A 43 20.24 13.72 -4.63
C SER A 43 20.10 12.21 -4.44
N LYS A 44 19.19 11.60 -5.21
CA LYS A 44 19.01 10.14 -5.25
C LYS A 44 20.32 9.40 -5.57
N TYR A 45 21.22 10.03 -6.34
CA TYR A 45 22.48 9.43 -6.79
C TYR A 45 23.61 9.51 -5.75
N GLU A 46 23.51 10.41 -4.77
CA GLU A 46 24.48 10.51 -3.66
C GLU A 46 24.16 9.52 -2.52
N LEU A 47 22.99 8.89 -2.57
CA LEU A 47 22.59 7.87 -1.60
C LEU A 47 23.32 6.56 -1.86
N LYS A 48 24.46 6.36 -1.20
CA LYS A 48 24.97 5.01 -0.94
C LYS A 48 24.25 4.50 0.31
N GLY A 49 23.03 3.98 0.11
CA GLY A 49 22.34 3.31 1.19
C GLY A 49 23.13 2.08 1.60
N ASP A 50 23.39 1.92 2.89
CA ASP A 50 23.76 0.62 3.44
C ASP A 50 22.68 -0.41 3.05
N GLU A 51 23.05 -1.68 2.93
CA GLU A 51 22.07 -2.75 2.70
C GLU A 51 20.98 -2.64 3.77
N ALA A 52 19.76 -2.36 3.32
CA ALA A 52 18.61 -2.27 4.21
C ALA A 52 18.45 -3.61 4.92
N ASP A 53 18.14 -3.59 6.21
CA ASP A 53 17.81 -4.80 6.96
C ASP A 53 16.70 -5.55 6.21
N GLN A 54 17.03 -6.74 5.72
CA GLN A 54 16.14 -7.55 4.90
C GLN A 54 14.82 -7.81 5.62
N ALA A 55 14.84 -7.96 6.95
CA ALA A 55 13.63 -8.17 7.74
C ALA A 55 12.68 -6.97 7.70
N ILE A 56 13.21 -5.74 7.58
CA ILE A 56 12.40 -4.52 7.42
C ILE A 56 11.88 -4.44 5.98
N LEU A 57 12.72 -4.76 5.00
CA LEU A 57 12.34 -4.77 3.59
C LEU A 57 11.17 -5.72 3.34
N ASP A 58 11.25 -6.94 3.87
CA ASP A 58 10.22 -7.97 3.73
C ASP A 58 8.90 -7.53 4.38
N LYS A 59 8.96 -6.88 5.54
CA LYS A 59 7.76 -6.29 6.18
C LYS A 59 7.15 -5.17 5.34
N LEU A 60 7.97 -4.30 4.76
CA LEU A 60 7.49 -3.22 3.89
C LEU A 60 6.83 -3.78 2.62
N GLN A 61 7.45 -4.79 2.00
CA GLN A 61 6.87 -5.51 0.87
C GLN A 61 5.55 -6.17 1.27
N TRP A 62 5.50 -6.83 2.44
CA TRP A 62 4.28 -7.41 2.95
C TRP A 62 3.16 -6.38 3.13
N VAL A 63 3.46 -5.22 3.74
CA VAL A 63 2.49 -4.12 3.91
C VAL A 63 2.05 -3.54 2.56
N LYS A 64 2.95 -3.42 1.59
CA LYS A 64 2.67 -2.78 0.30
C LYS A 64 1.92 -3.68 -0.67
N ASP A 65 2.36 -4.93 -0.82
CA ASP A 65 1.96 -5.77 -1.94
C ASP A 65 0.78 -6.69 -1.59
N PHE A 66 0.61 -7.05 -0.32
CA PHE A 66 -0.46 -7.95 0.10
C PHE A 66 -1.77 -7.22 0.38
N GLY A 67 -2.88 -7.83 -0.01
CA GLY A 67 -4.23 -7.30 0.19
C GLY A 67 -4.80 -7.63 1.58
N PRO A 68 -5.94 -7.02 1.97
CA PRO A 68 -6.59 -7.28 3.26
C PRO A 68 -6.87 -8.76 3.56
N ARG A 69 -7.25 -9.54 2.54
CA ARG A 69 -7.56 -10.98 2.66
C ARG A 69 -6.36 -11.84 3.06
N GLU A 70 -5.16 -11.40 2.75
CA GLU A 70 -3.92 -12.11 3.07
C GLU A 70 -3.38 -11.70 4.45
N LYS A 71 -3.86 -10.56 4.97
CA LYS A 71 -3.38 -9.96 6.22
C LYS A 71 -4.29 -10.19 7.41
N LEU A 72 -5.59 -10.32 7.16
CA LEU A 72 -6.64 -10.40 8.18
C LEU A 72 -7.45 -11.68 7.98
N ASP A 73 -7.85 -12.29 9.09
CA ASP A 73 -8.69 -13.49 9.05
C ASP A 73 -10.14 -13.18 8.63
N TRP A 74 -10.60 -11.93 8.85
CA TRP A 74 -11.96 -11.48 8.59
C TRP A 74 -12.00 -10.01 8.13
N PRO A 75 -12.95 -9.59 7.28
CA PRO A 75 -13.05 -8.20 6.85
C PRO A 75 -13.50 -7.30 8.01
N GLU A 76 -12.69 -6.28 8.32
CA GLU A 76 -12.95 -5.33 9.39
C GLU A 76 -13.84 -4.15 8.94
N THR A 77 -13.80 -3.81 7.66
CA THR A 77 -14.53 -2.65 7.11
C THR A 77 -15.53 -3.08 6.04
N SER A 78 -16.64 -2.35 5.92
CA SER A 78 -17.68 -2.60 4.90
C SER A 78 -17.12 -2.61 3.48
N ASN A 79 -16.11 -1.80 3.19
CA ASN A 79 -15.45 -1.77 1.88
C ASN A 79 -14.70 -3.08 1.58
N GLN A 80 -14.08 -3.69 2.58
CA GLN A 80 -13.40 -4.98 2.43
C GLN A 80 -14.39 -6.11 2.17
N TRP A 81 -15.58 -6.06 2.75
CA TRP A 81 -16.63 -7.08 2.55
C TRP A 81 -16.97 -7.30 1.07
N TYR A 82 -17.05 -6.23 0.27
CA TYR A 82 -17.38 -6.35 -1.16
C TYR A 82 -16.35 -7.15 -1.97
N GLY A 83 -15.07 -7.06 -1.60
CA GLY A 83 -13.97 -7.75 -2.27
C GLY A 83 -13.49 -9.01 -1.55
N TRP A 84 -14.11 -9.38 -0.42
CA TRP A 84 -13.62 -10.48 0.41
C TRP A 84 -13.84 -11.84 -0.24
N TYR A 85 -15.03 -12.03 -0.82
CA TYR A 85 -15.44 -13.26 -1.50
C TYR A 85 -15.32 -13.09 -3.02
N LEU A 86 -14.12 -13.37 -3.54
CA LEU A 86 -13.82 -13.28 -4.98
C LEU A 86 -14.46 -14.41 -5.79
N GLU A 87 -14.71 -15.55 -5.14
CA GLU A 87 -15.33 -16.69 -5.79
C GLU A 87 -16.84 -16.47 -5.88
N PRO A 88 -17.43 -16.62 -7.08
CA PRO A 88 -18.86 -16.46 -7.22
C PRO A 88 -19.57 -17.59 -6.46
N LEU A 89 -20.66 -17.25 -5.78
CA LEU A 89 -21.48 -18.22 -5.05
C LEU A 89 -21.98 -19.37 -5.94
N VAL A 90 -22.19 -19.07 -7.23
CA VAL A 90 -22.55 -20.06 -8.25
C VAL A 90 -21.39 -20.12 -9.25
N PRO A 91 -20.84 -21.32 -9.55
CA PRO A 91 -19.75 -21.44 -10.51
C PRO A 91 -20.21 -20.93 -11.89
N LEU A 92 -19.34 -20.18 -12.56
CA LEU A 92 -19.63 -19.62 -13.87
C LEU A 92 -19.61 -20.72 -14.93
N ASP A 93 -20.78 -21.22 -15.32
CA ASP A 93 -20.92 -22.11 -16.47
C ASP A 93 -21.01 -21.30 -17.77
N LYS A 94 -19.96 -21.38 -18.59
CA LYS A 94 -19.90 -20.72 -19.91
C LYS A 94 -20.85 -21.35 -20.94
N SER A 95 -21.33 -22.57 -20.69
CA SER A 95 -22.30 -23.27 -21.56
C SER A 95 -23.71 -22.74 -21.35
N ASN A 96 -23.99 -22.17 -20.17
CA ASN A 96 -25.29 -21.67 -19.80
C ASN A 96 -25.57 -20.29 -20.40
N LYS A 97 -26.27 -20.26 -21.54
CA LYS A 97 -26.69 -19.05 -22.25
C LYS A 97 -27.58 -18.10 -21.44
N LYS A 98 -28.16 -18.55 -20.31
CA LYS A 98 -28.99 -17.70 -19.44
C LYS A 98 -28.18 -16.87 -18.45
N LEU A 99 -26.95 -17.28 -18.16
CA LEU A 99 -26.09 -16.65 -17.15
C LEU A 99 -24.77 -16.13 -17.75
N TYR A 100 -24.37 -16.61 -18.93
CA TYR A 100 -23.16 -16.20 -19.61
C TYR A 100 -23.46 -15.36 -20.86
N PHE A 101 -23.26 -14.04 -20.74
CA PHE A 101 -23.48 -13.07 -21.80
C PHE A 101 -22.17 -12.34 -22.15
N PRO A 102 -21.24 -12.98 -22.87
CA PRO A 102 -20.01 -12.30 -23.29
C PRO A 102 -20.36 -11.18 -24.28
N GLN A 103 -19.74 -10.01 -24.11
CA GLN A 103 -19.92 -8.93 -25.07
C GLN A 103 -19.26 -9.29 -26.41
N PRO A 104 -19.96 -9.13 -27.53
CA PRO A 104 -19.38 -9.39 -28.84
C PRO A 104 -18.23 -8.40 -29.10
N CYS A 105 -17.05 -8.93 -29.41
CA CYS A 105 -15.85 -8.13 -29.72
C CYS A 105 -15.55 -8.23 -31.21
N SER A 106 -15.49 -7.08 -31.90
CA SER A 106 -15.04 -7.02 -33.30
C SER A 106 -13.55 -7.34 -33.43
N GLU A 107 -13.10 -7.77 -34.62
CA GLU A 107 -11.67 -8.01 -34.88
C GLU A 107 -10.82 -6.74 -34.65
N MET A 108 -11.35 -5.58 -35.00
CA MET A 108 -10.69 -4.29 -34.74
C MET A 108 -10.50 -4.05 -33.24
N THR A 109 -11.52 -4.35 -32.43
CA THR A 109 -11.45 -4.24 -30.96
C THR A 109 -10.44 -5.23 -30.38
N LYS A 110 -10.41 -6.48 -30.87
CA LYS A 110 -9.45 -7.49 -30.43
C LYS A 110 -8.01 -7.06 -30.74
N HIS A 111 -7.76 -6.58 -31.95
CA HIS A 111 -6.46 -6.06 -32.37
C HIS A 111 -6.02 -4.86 -31.52
N GLY A 112 -6.93 -3.92 -31.25
CA GLY A 112 -6.66 -2.78 -30.36
C GLY A 112 -6.29 -3.20 -28.94
N LEU A 113 -7.01 -4.18 -28.37
CA LEU A 113 -6.69 -4.75 -27.05
C LEU A 113 -5.32 -5.42 -27.02
N GLN A 114 -4.93 -6.10 -28.11
CA GLN A 114 -3.63 -6.76 -28.21
C GLN A 114 -2.49 -5.75 -28.24
N LEU A 115 -2.61 -4.68 -29.05
CA LEU A 115 -1.63 -3.59 -29.09
C LEU A 115 -1.46 -2.91 -27.72
N LEU A 116 -2.55 -2.72 -26.97
CA LEU A 116 -2.47 -2.18 -25.61
C LEU A 116 -1.69 -3.09 -24.66
N LYS A 117 -1.92 -4.41 -24.72
CA LYS A 117 -1.17 -5.39 -23.91
C LYS A 117 0.31 -5.43 -24.27
N GLU A 118 0.67 -5.27 -25.54
CA GLU A 118 2.06 -5.23 -25.97
C GLU A 118 2.77 -3.95 -25.50
N LYS A 119 2.07 -2.81 -25.52
CA LYS A 119 2.59 -1.54 -24.99
C LYS A 119 2.88 -1.59 -23.49
N THR A 120 2.01 -2.22 -22.70
CA THR A 120 2.22 -2.33 -21.24
C THR A 120 3.40 -3.24 -20.90
N LYS A 121 3.60 -4.33 -21.67
CA LYS A 121 4.76 -5.22 -21.51
C LYS A 121 6.11 -4.55 -21.81
N LYS A 122 6.17 -3.64 -22.79
CA LYS A 122 7.41 -2.90 -23.11
C LYS A 122 7.82 -1.85 -22.08
N LYS A 123 6.92 -1.52 -21.13
CA LYS A 123 7.11 -0.44 -20.16
C LYS A 123 7.54 -0.94 -18.78
N GLN A 124 7.53 -2.25 -18.56
CA GLN A 124 8.10 -2.95 -17.41
C GLN A 124 9.54 -3.35 -17.72
#